data_AF-S7MTI8-F1
#
_entry.id   AF-S7MTI8-F1
#
_cell.length_a   1.000
_cell.length_b   1.000
_cell.length_c   1.000
_cell.angle_alpha   90.00
_cell.angle_beta   90.00
_cell.angle_gamma   90.00
#
_symmetry.space_group_name_H-M   'P 1'
#
loop_
_entity.id
_entity.type
_entity.pdbx_description
1 polymer ?
#
loop_
_entity_poly.entity_id
_entity_poly.type
_entity_poly.pdbx_seq_one_letter_code
_entity_poly.pdbx_strand_id
1 'polypeptide(L)'
;MSIRTPPTLLWLAGESLLRDQASAIAALEYLPAKLFPLLFIQACRRRIPEPLTAMVQAWPFPVLPLGSLMRMPPVMVLQAVFEGLGFLLDQQVCPRRWKLRVLDLRTTGANFWRMWCGDSTRNCSPMGPVAVQSSSPNMEHSLAPLEVFLDLNFSEMDGVKFFMYIIQWAQQKEGLVHLCCKALRIYEVPFQRVRRVLGGVQLDCIQEVEVNCTWDLPTLGTFARYLGQMSNLQSLALCHIKVLAEEEDEEEEMEEEEEVQEEEEEEEQKKMKQAVEEEYLWKREEEEQEWEEEEEWEREEQEKQRYFSQFLSQMLRLGHLKKLYLESPSFL
;
A
#
# COMPACT_ATOMS: atom_id res chain seq x y z
N MET A 1 27.49 -24.01 -18.16
CA MET A 1 28.48 -23.43 -17.23
C MET A 1 28.44 -21.91 -17.41
N SER A 2 27.91 -21.16 -16.45
CA SER A 2 27.95 -19.69 -16.49
C SER A 2 29.38 -19.21 -16.21
N ILE A 3 30.01 -18.54 -17.16
CA ILE A 3 31.33 -17.93 -16.99
C ILE A 3 31.12 -16.69 -16.10
N ARG A 4 31.47 -16.79 -14.81
CA ARG A 4 31.46 -15.63 -13.93
C ARG A 4 32.57 -14.68 -14.36
N THR A 5 32.21 -13.47 -14.76
CA THR A 5 33.16 -12.41 -15.01
C THR A 5 33.94 -12.12 -13.72
N PRO A 6 35.28 -12.09 -13.74
CA PRO A 6 36.07 -11.77 -12.55
C PRO A 6 35.80 -10.33 -12.09
N PRO A 7 35.87 -10.05 -10.78
CA PRO A 7 35.67 -8.71 -10.25
C PRO A 7 36.75 -7.75 -10.76
N THR A 8 36.38 -6.49 -10.99
CA THR A 8 37.33 -5.44 -11.40
C THR A 8 38.27 -5.07 -10.25
N LEU A 9 39.44 -4.51 -10.57
CA LEU A 9 40.37 -3.99 -9.54
C LEU A 9 39.70 -2.94 -8.65
N LEU A 10 38.86 -2.08 -9.22
CA LEU A 10 38.10 -1.10 -8.47
C LEU A 10 37.15 -1.76 -7.46
N TRP A 11 36.46 -2.82 -7.89
CA TRP A 11 35.60 -3.60 -7.00
C TRP A 11 36.40 -4.20 -5.84
N LEU A 12 37.54 -4.83 -6.12
CA LEU A 12 38.40 -5.44 -5.10
C LEU A 12 38.99 -4.39 -4.14
N ALA A 13 39.38 -3.22 -4.65
CA ALA A 13 39.89 -2.12 -3.83
C ALA A 13 38.83 -1.62 -2.84
N GLY A 14 37.58 -1.45 -3.29
CA GLY A 14 36.48 -1.06 -2.40
C GLY A 14 36.17 -2.13 -1.34
N GLU A 15 36.15 -3.41 -1.73
CA GLU A 15 35.99 -4.53 -0.80
C GLU A 15 37.10 -4.57 0.26
N SER A 16 38.35 -4.33 -0.17
CA SER A 16 39.51 -4.27 0.72
C SER A 16 39.42 -3.08 1.67
N LEU A 17 39.02 -1.90 1.17
CA LEU A 17 38.87 -0.70 2.00
C LEU A 17 37.82 -0.93 3.10
N LEU A 18 36.68 -1.55 2.79
CA LEU A 18 35.63 -1.88 3.74
C LEU A 18 36.01 -2.99 4.75
N ARG A 19 37.19 -3.60 4.67
CA ARG A 19 37.67 -4.51 5.73
C ARG A 19 38.11 -3.75 6.97
N ASP A 20 38.63 -2.54 6.79
CA ASP A 20 38.95 -1.63 7.87
C ASP A 20 37.98 -0.44 7.82
N GLN A 21 36.94 -0.52 8.66
CA GLN A 21 35.88 0.48 8.69
C GLN A 21 36.41 1.89 9.02
N ALA A 22 37.40 2.01 9.90
CA ALA A 22 37.96 3.30 10.29
C ALA A 22 38.66 3.96 9.09
N SER A 23 39.47 3.19 8.35
CA SER A 23 40.07 3.66 7.11
C SER A 23 39.03 3.98 6.04
N ALA A 24 37.98 3.17 5.92
CA ALA A 24 36.89 3.42 4.97
C ALA A 24 36.19 4.75 5.25
N ILE A 25 35.87 5.04 6.52
CA ILE A 25 35.23 6.29 6.96
C ILE A 25 36.16 7.49 6.73
N ALA A 26 37.44 7.39 7.15
CA ALA A 26 38.42 8.45 6.93
C ALA A 26 38.62 8.78 5.44
N ALA A 27 38.59 7.76 4.58
CA ALA A 27 38.74 7.93 3.14
C ALA A 27 37.59 8.73 2.50
N LEU A 28 36.39 8.77 3.09
CA LEU A 28 35.23 9.48 2.53
C LEU A 28 35.47 10.99 2.39
N GLU A 29 36.34 11.56 3.23
CA GLU A 29 36.76 12.97 3.14
C GLU A 29 37.61 13.24 1.89
N TYR A 30 38.20 12.24 1.24
CA TYR A 30 39.03 12.43 0.04
C TYR A 30 38.51 11.67 -1.17
N LEU A 31 37.53 10.78 -0.94
CA LEU A 31 36.98 9.92 -1.97
C LEU A 31 36.27 10.75 -3.06
N PRO A 32 36.59 10.54 -4.35
CA PRO A 32 35.85 11.15 -5.44
C PRO A 32 34.39 10.70 -5.46
N ALA A 33 33.46 11.62 -5.76
CA ALA A 33 32.02 11.34 -5.81
C ALA A 33 31.65 10.13 -6.69
N LYS A 34 32.40 9.88 -7.76
CA LYS A 34 32.20 8.75 -8.68
C LYS A 34 32.40 7.37 -8.04
N LEU A 35 33.11 7.30 -6.90
CA LEU A 35 33.39 6.03 -6.21
C LEU A 35 32.41 5.74 -5.07
N PHE A 36 31.63 6.74 -4.63
CA PHE A 36 30.63 6.57 -3.57
C PHE A 36 29.59 5.49 -3.89
N PRO A 37 28.96 5.45 -5.09
CA PRO A 37 27.93 4.45 -5.38
C PRO A 37 28.45 3.01 -5.28
N LEU A 38 29.66 2.75 -5.79
CA LEU A 38 30.28 1.43 -5.74
C LEU A 38 30.55 0.98 -4.31
N LEU A 39 31.17 1.85 -3.50
CA LEU A 39 31.47 1.55 -2.10
C LEU A 39 30.17 1.36 -1.28
N PHE A 40 29.10 2.09 -1.61
CA PHE A 40 27.81 2.01 -0.93
C PHE A 40 27.13 0.67 -1.23
N ILE A 41 27.13 0.24 -2.49
CA ILE A 41 26.63 -1.09 -2.89
C ILE A 41 27.34 -2.19 -2.09
N GLN A 42 28.67 -2.10 -1.99
CA GLN A 42 29.48 -3.09 -1.27
C GLN A 42 29.16 -3.09 0.23
N ALA A 43 29.07 -1.91 0.85
CA ALA A 43 28.73 -1.76 2.25
C ALA A 43 27.30 -2.27 2.55
N CYS A 44 26.32 -2.01 1.68
CA CYS A 44 24.96 -2.55 1.78
C CYS A 44 24.94 -4.08 1.69
N ARG A 45 25.64 -4.65 0.71
CA ARG A 45 25.71 -6.11 0.51
C ARG A 45 26.36 -6.81 1.70
N ARG A 46 27.39 -6.19 2.28
CA ARG A 46 28.09 -6.70 3.47
C ARG A 46 27.40 -6.34 4.79
N ARG A 47 26.37 -5.49 4.76
CA ARG A 47 25.58 -5.03 5.92
C ARG A 47 26.47 -4.43 7.02
N ILE A 48 27.39 -3.55 6.63
CA ILE A 48 28.32 -2.88 7.56
C ILE A 48 27.75 -1.50 7.91
N PRO A 49 27.16 -1.31 9.10
CA PRO A 49 26.36 -0.13 9.39
C PRO A 49 27.19 1.16 9.51
N GLU A 50 28.36 1.12 10.15
CA GLU A 50 29.14 2.33 10.46
C GLU A 50 29.63 3.06 9.19
N PRO A 51 30.22 2.36 8.19
CA PRO A 51 30.53 2.98 6.92
C PRO A 51 29.28 3.46 6.18
N LEU A 52 28.15 2.73 6.24
CA LEU A 52 26.90 3.16 5.59
C LEU A 52 26.41 4.49 6.17
N THR A 53 26.38 4.62 7.49
CA THR A 53 26.02 5.85 8.20
C THR A 53 26.89 7.02 7.75
N ALA A 54 28.22 6.85 7.76
CA ALA A 54 29.15 7.90 7.33
C ALA A 54 29.02 8.25 5.83
N MET A 55 28.76 7.25 4.98
CA MET A 55 28.53 7.46 3.56
C MET A 55 27.26 8.24 3.26
N VAL A 56 26.18 8.03 4.03
CA VAL A 56 24.95 8.83 3.94
C VAL A 56 25.22 10.28 4.34
N GLN A 57 25.99 10.50 5.40
CA GLN A 57 26.36 11.84 5.86
C GLN A 57 27.20 12.61 4.84
N ALA A 58 28.04 11.91 4.08
CA ALA A 58 28.89 12.48 3.05
C ALA A 58 28.33 12.28 1.62
N TRP A 59 27.06 11.88 1.47
CA TRP A 59 26.51 11.48 0.17
C TRP A 59 26.56 12.64 -0.84
N PRO A 60 27.29 12.48 -1.98
CA PRO A 60 27.64 13.60 -2.85
C PRO A 60 26.57 13.90 -3.91
N PHE A 61 25.41 13.23 -3.88
CA PHE A 61 24.33 13.38 -4.86
C PHE A 61 23.03 13.82 -4.18
N PRO A 62 22.12 14.48 -4.91
CA PRO A 62 20.84 14.92 -4.36
C PRO A 62 19.86 13.79 -4.06
N VAL A 63 20.06 12.62 -4.66
CA VAL A 63 19.15 11.47 -4.54
C VAL A 63 19.93 10.23 -4.10
N LEU A 64 19.37 9.47 -3.17
CA LEU A 64 19.82 8.14 -2.79
C LEU A 64 18.72 7.12 -3.12
N PRO A 65 18.80 6.41 -4.25
CA PRO A 65 17.75 5.49 -4.68
C PRO A 65 17.89 4.09 -4.07
N LEU A 66 17.84 4.02 -2.74
CA LEU A 66 18.05 2.79 -1.97
C LEU A 66 17.09 1.66 -2.34
N GLY A 67 15.81 1.95 -2.60
CA GLY A 67 14.81 0.93 -2.91
C GLY A 67 15.08 0.16 -4.21
N SER A 68 15.73 0.81 -5.17
CA SER A 68 16.16 0.18 -6.42
C SER A 68 17.43 -0.66 -6.28
N LEU A 69 18.19 -0.46 -5.21
CA LEU A 69 19.32 -1.32 -4.85
C LEU A 69 18.86 -2.56 -4.09
N MET A 70 17.97 -2.38 -3.12
CA MET A 70 17.40 -3.45 -2.29
C MET A 70 15.91 -3.18 -2.09
N ARG A 71 15.05 -4.03 -2.66
CA ARG A 71 13.62 -4.01 -2.33
C ARG A 71 13.47 -4.39 -0.86
N MET A 72 12.80 -3.55 -0.08
CA MET A 72 12.69 -3.68 1.39
C MET A 72 14.07 -3.94 2.06
N PRO A 73 14.93 -2.90 2.15
CA PRO A 73 16.25 -3.05 2.74
C PRO A 73 16.20 -3.70 4.13
N PRO A 74 17.16 -4.58 4.48
CA PRO A 74 17.24 -5.13 5.83
C PRO A 74 17.26 -4.03 6.88
N VAL A 75 16.63 -4.27 8.04
CA VAL A 75 16.46 -3.26 9.10
C VAL A 75 17.79 -2.61 9.48
N MET A 76 18.90 -3.35 9.56
CA MET A 76 20.23 -2.79 9.84
C MET A 76 20.70 -1.75 8.81
N VAL A 77 20.46 -2.00 7.52
CA VAL A 77 20.84 -1.06 6.46
C VAL A 77 19.98 0.20 6.56
N LEU A 78 18.68 0.02 6.80
CA LEU A 78 17.75 1.13 6.93
C LEU A 78 18.06 1.97 8.18
N GLN A 79 18.38 1.32 9.31
CA GLN A 79 18.84 1.97 10.54
C GLN A 79 20.08 2.83 10.31
N ALA A 80 21.11 2.29 9.65
CA ALA A 80 22.32 3.05 9.35
C ALA A 80 22.04 4.29 8.47
N VAL A 81 21.16 4.13 7.47
CA VAL A 81 20.73 5.24 6.61
C VAL A 81 19.97 6.31 7.43
N PHE A 82 19.03 5.87 8.28
CA PHE A 82 18.23 6.76 9.13
C PHE A 82 19.02 7.44 10.24
N GLU A 83 20.02 6.78 10.80
CA GLU A 83 20.97 7.36 11.75
C GLU A 83 21.82 8.44 11.07
N GLY A 84 22.35 8.13 9.87
CA GLY A 84 23.12 9.08 9.08
C GLY A 84 22.32 10.33 8.71
N LEU A 85 21.07 10.14 8.27
CA LEU A 85 20.13 11.23 7.98
C LEU A 85 19.73 11.99 9.24
N GLY A 86 19.42 11.28 10.33
CA GLY A 86 19.01 11.87 11.59
C GLY A 86 20.06 12.84 12.13
N PHE A 87 21.33 12.43 12.12
CA PHE A 87 22.44 13.29 12.50
C PHE A 87 22.54 14.58 11.68
N LEU A 88 22.26 14.51 10.37
CA LEU A 88 22.30 15.67 9.48
C LEU A 88 21.11 16.61 9.68
N LEU A 89 19.92 16.04 9.88
CA LEU A 89 18.69 16.79 10.11
C LEU A 89 18.69 17.50 11.46
N ASP A 90 19.33 16.91 12.48
CA ASP A 90 19.45 17.50 13.81
C ASP A 90 20.53 18.58 13.90
N GLN A 91 21.39 18.73 12.88
CA GLN A 91 22.48 19.69 12.85
C GLN A 91 22.11 21.02 12.19
N GLN A 92 22.53 22.12 12.80
CA GLN A 92 22.41 23.46 12.23
C GLN A 92 23.42 23.73 11.09
N VAL A 93 24.53 22.99 11.05
CA VAL A 93 25.61 23.17 10.05
C VAL A 93 25.79 21.89 9.25
N CYS A 94 25.36 21.94 8.00
CA CYS A 94 25.49 20.84 7.05
C CYS A 94 26.96 20.64 6.64
N PRO A 95 27.48 19.40 6.61
CA PRO A 95 28.77 19.11 6.00
C PRO A 95 28.81 19.58 4.54
N ARG A 96 29.94 20.17 4.10
CA ARG A 96 30.08 20.76 2.75
C ARG A 96 29.75 19.79 1.60
N ARG A 97 29.88 18.48 1.83
CA ARG A 97 29.64 17.44 0.82
C ARG A 97 28.22 16.90 0.83
N TRP A 98 27.45 17.15 1.88
CA TRP A 98 26.08 16.65 1.97
C TRP A 98 25.21 17.38 0.96
N LYS A 99 24.69 16.64 -0.02
CA LYS A 99 23.78 17.17 -1.05
C LYS A 99 22.43 16.46 -1.06
N LEU A 100 22.27 15.39 -0.29
CA LEU A 100 21.11 14.51 -0.34
C LEU A 100 19.85 15.25 0.11
N ARG A 101 18.87 15.28 -0.79
CA ARG A 101 17.53 15.88 -0.59
C ARG A 101 16.42 14.85 -0.68
N VAL A 102 16.65 13.75 -1.40
CA VAL A 102 15.64 12.71 -1.63
C VAL A 102 16.21 11.34 -1.29
N LEU A 103 15.61 10.67 -0.30
CA LEU A 103 15.76 9.22 -0.11
C LEU A 103 14.65 8.51 -0.89
N ASP A 104 15.02 7.77 -1.93
CA ASP A 104 14.05 7.05 -2.76
C ASP A 104 14.09 5.55 -2.44
N LEU A 105 13.05 5.10 -1.72
CA LEU A 105 12.80 3.71 -1.34
C LEU A 105 11.95 2.96 -2.37
N ARG A 106 11.60 3.58 -3.51
CA ARG A 106 10.92 2.92 -4.62
C ARG A 106 11.90 2.11 -5.46
N THR A 107 11.36 1.23 -6.30
CA THR A 107 12.13 0.40 -7.22
C THR A 107 12.52 1.15 -8.53
N THR A 108 12.10 2.40 -8.70
CA THR A 108 12.22 3.21 -9.94
C THR A 108 13.60 3.78 -10.26
N GLY A 109 14.66 3.39 -9.53
CA GLY A 109 16.02 3.96 -9.65
C GLY A 109 17.07 3.09 -10.34
N ALA A 110 16.69 2.00 -11.00
CA ALA A 110 17.65 1.01 -11.54
C ALA A 110 18.70 1.61 -12.50
N ASN A 111 18.35 2.66 -13.24
CA ASN A 111 19.26 3.34 -14.16
C ASN A 111 20.42 4.06 -13.44
N PHE A 112 20.18 4.58 -12.22
CA PHE A 112 21.23 5.18 -11.41
C PHE A 112 22.31 4.15 -11.10
N TRP A 113 21.94 2.99 -10.56
CA TRP A 113 22.91 1.95 -10.21
C TRP A 113 23.56 1.31 -11.45
N ARG A 114 22.82 1.12 -12.54
CA ARG A 114 23.36 0.54 -13.79
C ARG A 114 24.55 1.36 -14.34
N MET A 115 24.49 2.69 -14.23
CA MET A 115 25.60 3.58 -14.62
C MET A 115 26.90 3.28 -13.86
N TRP A 116 26.81 2.81 -12.62
CA TRP A 116 27.96 2.56 -11.74
C TRP A 116 28.37 1.08 -11.66
N CYS A 117 27.45 0.15 -11.96
CA CYS A 117 27.69 -1.29 -11.94
C CYS A 117 28.40 -1.83 -13.20
N GLY A 118 28.70 -0.99 -14.20
CA GLY A 118 29.51 -1.38 -15.36
C GLY A 118 28.81 -2.26 -16.40
N ASP A 119 27.48 -2.35 -16.37
CA ASP A 119 26.70 -3.06 -17.40
C ASP A 119 26.46 -2.12 -18.59
N SER A 120 27.48 -1.99 -19.43
CA SER A 120 27.51 -1.07 -20.59
C SER A 120 26.89 -1.66 -21.86
N THR A 121 26.12 -2.76 -21.77
CA THR A 121 25.59 -3.46 -22.95
C THR A 121 24.51 -2.69 -23.72
N ARG A 122 24.00 -1.59 -23.17
CA ARG A 122 23.22 -0.60 -23.91
C ARG A 122 23.91 0.76 -23.82
N ASN A 123 24.15 1.36 -24.98
CA ASN A 123 24.52 2.76 -25.15
C ASN A 123 23.41 3.64 -24.54
N CYS A 124 23.42 3.83 -23.23
CA CYS A 124 22.65 4.86 -22.59
C CYS A 124 23.32 6.18 -22.96
N SER A 125 22.70 6.96 -23.84
CA SER A 125 23.03 8.37 -23.97
C SER A 125 23.11 8.99 -22.58
N PRO A 126 24.04 9.93 -22.31
CA PRO A 126 24.09 10.65 -21.05
C PRO A 126 22.78 11.43 -20.92
N MET A 127 21.78 10.80 -20.31
CA MET A 127 20.54 11.45 -19.96
C MET A 127 20.94 12.52 -18.96
N GLY A 128 20.58 13.77 -19.26
CA GLY A 128 20.81 14.92 -18.39
C GLY A 128 20.37 14.61 -16.96
N PRO A 129 20.77 15.45 -15.98
CA PRO A 129 20.49 15.21 -14.56
C PRO A 129 19.07 14.70 -14.42
N VAL A 130 18.92 13.50 -13.86
CA VAL A 130 17.62 12.86 -13.62
C VAL A 130 16.76 13.95 -13.01
N ALA A 131 15.82 14.47 -13.81
CA ALA A 131 14.94 15.51 -13.35
C ALA A 131 14.31 14.93 -12.09
N VAL A 132 14.55 15.60 -10.95
CA VAL A 132 13.80 15.35 -9.74
C VAL A 132 12.37 15.60 -10.18
N GLN A 133 11.65 14.54 -10.54
CA GLN A 133 10.24 14.68 -10.87
C GLN A 133 9.63 15.17 -9.58
N SER A 134 9.33 16.46 -9.58
CA SER A 134 8.67 17.16 -8.50
C SER A 134 7.44 16.36 -8.11
N SER A 135 7.23 16.27 -6.80
CA SER A 135 6.27 15.44 -6.09
C SER A 135 4.83 15.63 -6.59
N SER A 136 4.49 16.71 -7.27
CA SER A 136 3.24 16.89 -8.00
C SER A 136 3.36 18.10 -8.95
N PRO A 137 2.61 18.14 -10.07
CA PRO A 137 2.51 19.35 -10.90
C PRO A 137 1.89 20.56 -10.18
N ASN A 138 1.22 20.37 -9.04
CA ASN A 138 0.42 21.42 -8.36
C ASN A 138 0.91 21.80 -6.95
N MET A 139 2.00 21.21 -6.45
CA MET A 139 2.41 21.40 -5.05
C MET A 139 3.52 22.45 -4.98
N GLU A 140 3.25 23.56 -4.30
CA GLU A 140 4.30 24.44 -3.79
C GLU A 140 5.30 23.55 -3.05
N HIS A 141 6.58 23.68 -3.41
CA HIS A 141 7.66 22.84 -2.92
C HIS A 141 7.52 22.58 -1.42
N SER A 142 7.51 21.31 -1.04
CA SER A 142 7.55 20.96 0.37
C SER A 142 8.76 21.64 1.00
N LEU A 143 8.52 22.46 2.01
CA LEU A 143 9.55 23.23 2.71
C LEU A 143 10.50 22.33 3.53
N ALA A 144 10.25 21.02 3.53
CA ALA A 144 11.03 20.04 4.27
C ALA A 144 12.47 19.92 3.72
N PRO A 145 13.49 19.92 4.59
CA PRO A 145 14.89 19.66 4.22
C PRO A 145 15.14 18.36 3.47
N LEU A 146 14.35 17.31 3.75
CA LEU A 146 14.47 15.97 3.18
C LEU A 146 13.11 15.40 2.75
N GLU A 147 13.03 14.89 1.53
CA GLU A 147 11.91 14.09 1.02
C GLU A 147 12.24 12.61 1.05
N VAL A 148 11.26 11.79 1.43
CA VAL A 148 11.36 10.33 1.40
C VAL A 148 10.24 9.78 0.52
N PHE A 149 10.62 9.14 -0.57
CA PHE A 149 9.70 8.51 -1.51
C PHE A 149 9.61 7.01 -1.26
N LEU A 150 8.39 6.48 -1.24
CA LEU A 150 8.15 5.05 -1.18
C LEU A 150 6.87 4.67 -1.95
N ASP A 151 6.77 3.39 -2.26
CA ASP A 151 5.53 2.78 -2.75
C ASP A 151 5.05 1.76 -1.72
N LEU A 152 3.82 1.93 -1.26
CA LEU A 152 3.18 1.06 -0.30
C LEU A 152 2.63 -0.16 -1.04
N ASN A 153 3.32 -1.29 -0.95
CA ASN A 153 2.90 -2.55 -1.57
C ASN A 153 2.60 -3.58 -0.48
N PHE A 154 1.32 -3.81 -0.22
CA PHE A 154 0.83 -4.79 0.74
C PHE A 154 0.53 -6.09 -0.01
N SER A 155 1.53 -6.95 -0.17
CA SER A 155 1.39 -8.31 -0.75
C SER A 155 1.88 -9.42 0.18
N GLU A 156 2.70 -9.09 1.19
CA GLU A 156 3.29 -10.05 2.14
C GLU A 156 3.22 -9.51 3.57
N MET A 157 3.28 -10.42 4.55
CA MET A 157 3.21 -10.13 5.99
C MET A 157 4.26 -9.14 6.49
N ASP A 158 5.45 -9.11 5.87
CA ASP A 158 6.60 -8.31 6.34
C ASP A 158 6.57 -6.84 5.91
N GLY A 159 5.77 -6.49 4.91
CA GLY A 159 5.66 -5.12 4.39
C GLY A 159 5.12 -4.13 5.43
N VAL A 160 4.13 -4.54 6.23
CA VAL A 160 3.50 -3.66 7.24
C VAL A 160 4.51 -3.20 8.29
N LYS A 161 5.31 -4.11 8.84
CA LYS A 161 6.33 -3.79 9.86
C LYS A 161 7.39 -2.87 9.28
N PHE A 162 7.81 -3.13 8.04
CA PHE A 162 8.77 -2.30 7.33
C PHE A 162 8.26 -0.87 7.13
N PHE A 163 7.02 -0.68 6.65
CA PHE A 163 6.44 0.65 6.47
C PHE A 163 6.21 1.39 7.79
N MET A 164 5.73 0.68 8.83
CA MET A 164 5.57 1.27 10.15
C MET A 164 6.88 1.79 10.72
N TYR A 165 7.98 1.06 10.53
CA TYR A 165 9.29 1.50 10.97
C TYR A 165 9.73 2.81 10.28
N ILE A 166 9.49 2.94 8.97
CA ILE A 166 9.77 4.17 8.20
C ILE A 166 8.92 5.34 8.70
N ILE A 167 7.61 5.10 8.86
CA ILE A 167 6.66 6.12 9.33
C ILE A 167 7.05 6.61 10.73
N GLN A 168 7.35 5.69 11.64
CA GLN A 168 7.73 6.03 13.01
C GLN A 168 9.00 6.90 13.04
N TRP A 169 10.00 6.57 12.21
CA TRP A 169 11.19 7.41 12.09
C TRP A 169 10.87 8.80 11.51
N ALA A 170 10.04 8.88 10.46
CA ALA A 170 9.66 10.17 9.87
C ALA A 170 8.88 11.05 10.86
N GLN A 171 8.01 10.46 11.68
CA GLN A 171 7.27 11.14 12.74
C GLN A 171 8.18 11.72 13.84
N GLN A 172 9.30 11.05 14.15
CA GLN A 172 10.30 11.60 15.07
C GLN A 172 11.04 12.82 14.51
N LYS A 173 10.94 13.06 13.19
CA LYS A 173 11.58 14.17 12.46
C LYS A 173 10.53 15.12 11.89
N GLU A 174 9.51 15.43 12.71
CA GLU A 174 8.40 16.32 12.33
C GLU A 174 8.91 17.66 11.80
N GLY A 175 8.34 18.11 10.66
CA GLY A 175 8.74 19.34 9.96
C GLY A 175 10.06 19.24 9.18
N LEU A 176 10.89 18.21 9.41
CA LEU A 176 12.17 18.02 8.73
C LEU A 176 12.10 17.00 7.59
N VAL A 177 11.21 16.03 7.71
CA VAL A 177 11.03 14.94 6.74
C VAL A 177 9.63 15.00 6.15
N HIS A 178 9.57 15.06 4.82
CA HIS A 178 8.34 14.87 4.08
C HIS A 178 8.25 13.45 3.52
N LEU A 179 7.36 12.64 4.10
CA LEU A 179 7.10 11.28 3.64
C LEU A 179 6.00 11.26 2.58
N CYS A 180 6.34 10.86 1.36
CA CYS A 180 5.47 10.99 0.19
C CYS A 180 5.35 9.64 -0.54
N CYS A 181 4.15 9.06 -0.49
CA CYS A 181 3.82 7.79 -1.16
C CYS A 181 3.33 8.07 -2.58
N LYS A 182 3.84 7.35 -3.60
CA LYS A 182 3.43 7.56 -5.01
C LYS A 182 2.46 6.50 -5.52
N ALA A 183 2.76 5.24 -5.23
CA ALA A 183 1.86 4.13 -5.54
C ALA A 183 1.42 3.39 -4.27
N LEU A 184 0.13 3.06 -4.19
CA LEU A 184 -0.48 2.21 -3.18
C LEU A 184 -1.01 0.95 -3.87
N ARG A 185 -0.49 -0.21 -3.53
CA ARG A 185 -0.96 -1.51 -4.01
C ARG A 185 -1.36 -2.40 -2.83
N ILE A 186 -2.56 -2.94 -2.88
CA ILE A 186 -3.13 -3.75 -1.80
C ILE A 186 -3.60 -5.09 -2.39
N TYR A 187 -3.03 -6.19 -1.90
CA TYR A 187 -3.34 -7.55 -2.33
C TYR A 187 -3.63 -8.42 -1.11
N GLU A 188 -4.83 -8.98 -1.01
CA GLU A 188 -5.22 -9.97 0.02
C GLU A 188 -4.97 -9.55 1.50
N VAL A 189 -4.77 -8.25 1.78
CA VAL A 189 -4.54 -7.74 3.15
C VAL A 189 -5.81 -7.08 3.70
N PRO A 190 -6.23 -7.40 4.95
CA PRO A 190 -7.35 -6.73 5.60
C PRO A 190 -7.13 -5.21 5.70
N PHE A 191 -8.14 -4.42 5.34
CA PHE A 191 -8.05 -2.96 5.31
C PHE A 191 -7.59 -2.36 6.64
N GLN A 192 -7.96 -2.96 7.78
CA GLN A 192 -7.55 -2.49 9.11
C GLN A 192 -6.03 -2.38 9.28
N ARG A 193 -5.25 -3.24 8.62
CA ARG A 193 -3.78 -3.18 8.64
C ARG A 193 -3.25 -2.06 7.75
N VAL A 194 -3.82 -1.94 6.55
CA VAL A 194 -3.48 -0.87 5.59
C VAL A 194 -3.76 0.49 6.21
N ARG A 195 -4.92 0.64 6.86
CA ARG A 195 -5.38 1.87 7.52
C ARG A 195 -4.34 2.44 8.50
N ARG A 196 -3.66 1.57 9.26
CA ARG A 196 -2.62 1.99 10.23
C ARG A 196 -1.42 2.65 9.55
N VAL A 197 -1.07 2.18 8.35
CA VAL A 197 0.05 2.70 7.57
C VAL A 197 -0.38 3.96 6.80
N LEU A 198 -1.59 3.98 6.24
CA LEU A 198 -2.12 5.14 5.52
C LEU A 198 -2.23 6.38 6.40
N GLY A 199 -2.54 6.23 7.69
CA GLY A 199 -2.56 7.36 8.63
C GLY A 199 -1.20 8.02 8.88
N GLY A 200 -0.09 7.39 8.47
CA GLY A 200 1.27 7.91 8.65
C GLY A 200 1.91 8.48 7.39
N VAL A 201 1.20 8.49 6.25
CA VAL A 201 1.70 9.03 4.97
C VAL A 201 0.81 10.17 4.49
N GLN A 202 1.37 11.07 3.70
CA GLN A 202 0.59 12.12 3.04
C GLN A 202 -0.16 11.54 1.84
N LEU A 203 -1.49 11.62 1.87
CA LEU A 203 -2.37 10.97 0.89
C LEU A 203 -2.48 11.73 -0.43
N ASP A 204 -2.32 13.05 -0.39
CA ASP A 204 -2.26 13.92 -1.56
C ASP A 204 -1.06 13.59 -2.46
N CYS A 205 0.01 12.99 -1.92
CA CYS A 205 1.14 12.53 -2.72
C CYS A 205 0.83 11.34 -3.65
N ILE A 206 -0.24 10.57 -3.36
CA ILE A 206 -0.56 9.30 -4.03
C ILE A 206 -1.11 9.57 -5.43
N GLN A 207 -0.54 8.91 -6.42
CA GLN A 207 -0.88 9.06 -7.85
C GLN A 207 -1.47 7.79 -8.45
N GLU A 208 -1.16 6.63 -7.88
CA GLU A 208 -1.62 5.34 -8.36
C GLU A 208 -2.14 4.51 -7.19
N VAL A 209 -3.36 3.98 -7.33
CA VAL A 209 -3.97 3.04 -6.38
C VAL A 209 -4.40 1.79 -7.13
N GLU A 210 -3.98 0.64 -6.62
CA GLU A 210 -4.39 -0.68 -7.06
C GLU A 210 -4.87 -1.48 -5.85
N VAL A 211 -6.13 -1.88 -5.85
CA VAL A 211 -6.72 -2.72 -4.81
C VAL A 211 -7.23 -3.99 -5.45
N ASN A 212 -6.65 -5.11 -5.04
CA ASN A 212 -7.07 -6.44 -5.45
C ASN A 212 -7.44 -7.22 -4.18
N CYS A 213 -8.67 -7.03 -3.71
CA CYS A 213 -9.19 -7.57 -2.47
C CYS A 213 -10.71 -7.77 -2.59
N THR A 214 -11.23 -8.84 -1.99
CA THR A 214 -12.67 -9.07 -1.82
C THR A 214 -13.20 -8.33 -0.58
N TRP A 215 -13.06 -7.01 -0.55
CA TRP A 215 -13.59 -6.20 0.55
C TRP A 215 -15.12 -6.11 0.48
N ASP A 216 -15.76 -6.19 1.64
CA ASP A 216 -17.19 -5.89 1.77
C ASP A 216 -17.49 -4.40 1.47
N LEU A 217 -18.75 -4.09 1.18
CA LEU A 217 -19.20 -2.73 0.88
C LEU A 217 -18.89 -1.73 2.02
N PRO A 218 -19.05 -2.07 3.32
CA PRO A 218 -18.65 -1.18 4.41
C PRO A 218 -17.15 -0.84 4.43
N THR A 219 -16.29 -1.83 4.18
CA THR A 219 -14.84 -1.64 4.09
C THR A 219 -14.49 -0.76 2.89
N LEU A 220 -15.11 -1.02 1.74
CA LEU A 220 -14.93 -0.21 0.54
C LEU A 220 -15.39 1.24 0.76
N GLY A 221 -16.56 1.45 1.39
CA GLY A 221 -17.06 2.77 1.75
C GLY A 221 -16.12 3.51 2.71
N THR A 222 -15.50 2.78 3.65
CA THR A 222 -14.48 3.35 4.54
C THR A 222 -13.21 3.73 3.79
N PHE A 223 -12.73 2.86 2.88
CA PHE A 223 -11.59 3.16 2.02
C PHE A 223 -11.87 4.34 1.08
N ALA A 224 -13.09 4.49 0.58
CA ALA A 224 -13.50 5.59 -0.27
C ALA A 224 -13.21 6.95 0.35
N ARG A 225 -13.34 7.07 1.69
CA ARG A 225 -12.98 8.31 2.41
C ARG A 225 -11.50 8.67 2.26
N TYR A 226 -10.62 7.67 2.22
CA TYR A 226 -9.19 7.88 1.95
C TYR A 226 -8.97 8.25 0.49
N LEU A 227 -9.64 7.56 -0.45
CA LEU A 227 -9.57 7.91 -1.86
C LEU A 227 -9.94 9.38 -2.10
N GLY A 228 -11.02 9.87 -1.50
CA GLY A 228 -11.44 11.26 -1.63
C GLY A 228 -10.43 12.30 -1.09
N GLN A 229 -9.43 11.88 -0.31
CA GLN A 229 -8.33 12.73 0.17
C GLN A 229 -7.10 12.69 -0.76
N MET A 230 -7.03 11.73 -1.68
CA MET A 230 -5.93 11.58 -2.65
C MET A 230 -6.12 12.51 -3.84
N SER A 231 -5.92 13.81 -3.61
CA SER A 231 -6.22 14.86 -4.60
C SER A 231 -5.43 14.73 -5.90
N ASN A 232 -4.22 14.16 -5.88
CA ASN A 232 -3.38 13.94 -7.07
C ASN A 232 -3.52 12.54 -7.69
N LEU A 233 -4.54 11.77 -7.31
CA LEU A 233 -4.75 10.42 -7.85
C LEU A 233 -5.02 10.47 -9.35
N GLN A 234 -4.21 9.76 -10.13
CA GLN A 234 -4.30 9.71 -11.60
C GLN A 234 -4.73 8.34 -12.13
N SER A 235 -4.45 7.28 -11.38
CA SER A 235 -4.81 5.91 -11.74
C SER A 235 -5.45 5.21 -10.55
N LEU A 236 -6.64 4.66 -10.75
CA LEU A 236 -7.34 3.82 -9.80
C LEU A 236 -7.73 2.50 -10.45
N ALA A 237 -7.31 1.40 -9.85
CA ALA A 237 -7.72 0.05 -10.21
C ALA A 237 -8.32 -0.64 -8.97
N LEU A 238 -9.58 -1.07 -9.06
CA LEU A 238 -10.25 -1.87 -8.04
C LEU A 238 -10.72 -3.18 -8.67
N CYS A 239 -10.13 -4.28 -8.24
CA CYS A 239 -10.44 -5.65 -8.68
C CYS A 239 -11.27 -6.39 -7.64
N HIS A 240 -12.15 -7.28 -8.10
CA HIS A 240 -12.97 -8.17 -7.27
C HIS A 240 -13.91 -7.47 -6.28
N ILE A 241 -14.55 -6.38 -6.72
CA ILE A 241 -15.66 -5.81 -5.95
C ILE A 241 -16.86 -6.74 -6.12
N LYS A 242 -17.16 -7.54 -5.08
CA LYS A 242 -18.40 -8.29 -4.98
C LYS A 242 -19.52 -7.32 -4.59
N VAL A 243 -20.35 -6.95 -5.54
CA VAL A 243 -21.73 -6.55 -5.27
C VAL A 243 -22.51 -7.82 -5.59
N LEU A 244 -23.12 -8.45 -4.59
CA LEU A 244 -23.96 -9.63 -4.83
C LEU A 244 -25.13 -9.18 -5.71
N ALA A 245 -25.32 -9.84 -6.84
CA ALA A 245 -26.57 -9.76 -7.60
C ALA A 245 -27.58 -10.66 -6.89
N GLU A 246 -28.82 -10.20 -6.86
CA GLU A 246 -30.01 -10.85 -6.32
C GLU A 246 -30.02 -12.36 -6.65
N GLU A 247 -30.08 -13.21 -5.63
CA GLU A 247 -30.52 -14.60 -5.80
C GLU A 247 -32.05 -14.54 -5.68
N GLU A 248 -32.77 -14.79 -6.79
CA GLU A 248 -34.21 -15.01 -6.79
C GLU A 248 -34.44 -16.45 -6.31
N ASP A 249 -34.99 -16.63 -5.11
CA ASP A 249 -35.37 -17.94 -4.56
C ASP A 249 -36.72 -18.40 -5.18
N GLU A 250 -36.76 -19.63 -5.72
CA GLU A 250 -37.97 -20.29 -6.23
C GLU A 250 -38.59 -21.17 -5.13
N GLU A 251 -39.83 -20.89 -4.73
CA GLU A 251 -40.62 -21.71 -3.79
C GLU A 251 -41.47 -22.76 -4.52
N GLU A 252 -41.52 -23.99 -3.99
CA GLU A 252 -42.40 -25.09 -4.44
C GLU A 252 -43.36 -25.50 -3.29
N GLU A 253 -44.67 -25.31 -3.49
CA GLU A 253 -45.74 -25.83 -2.62
C GLU A 253 -46.22 -27.23 -3.06
N MET A 254 -46.54 -28.10 -2.10
CA MET A 254 -47.36 -29.30 -2.33
C MET A 254 -48.37 -29.51 -1.19
N GLU A 255 -49.65 -29.63 -1.55
CA GLU A 255 -50.75 -30.07 -0.69
C GLU A 255 -51.12 -31.53 -1.03
N GLU A 256 -51.42 -32.35 -0.02
CA GLU A 256 -52.27 -33.54 -0.19
C GLU A 256 -53.17 -33.74 1.05
N GLU A 257 -54.48 -33.78 0.80
CA GLU A 257 -55.50 -34.29 1.72
C GLU A 257 -55.68 -35.80 1.52
N GLU A 258 -56.07 -36.54 2.55
CA GLU A 258 -57.22 -37.45 2.41
C GLU A 258 -57.76 -37.91 3.76
N GLU A 259 -59.05 -38.27 3.71
CA GLU A 259 -60.02 -38.24 4.78
C GLU A 259 -60.43 -39.66 5.26
N VAL A 260 -60.85 -39.74 6.54
CA VAL A 260 -62.07 -40.43 7.03
C VAL A 260 -61.96 -41.94 7.33
N GLN A 261 -62.51 -42.52 8.43
CA GLN A 261 -63.80 -42.26 9.07
C GLN A 261 -63.88 -42.76 10.54
N GLU A 262 -64.47 -41.91 11.37
CA GLU A 262 -65.51 -42.13 12.39
C GLU A 262 -65.38 -43.27 13.42
N GLU A 263 -64.84 -42.88 14.59
CA GLU A 263 -65.53 -43.01 15.89
C GLU A 263 -64.97 -41.94 16.85
N GLU A 264 -64.79 -40.70 16.37
CA GLU A 264 -64.13 -39.61 17.13
C GLU A 264 -64.90 -38.28 17.09
N GLU A 265 -66.13 -38.16 16.58
CA GLU A 265 -66.74 -36.86 16.20
C GLU A 265 -66.70 -35.69 17.22
N GLU A 266 -66.74 -35.92 18.55
CA GLU A 266 -66.58 -34.82 19.53
C GLU A 266 -65.11 -34.51 19.86
N GLU A 267 -64.23 -35.51 19.84
CA GLU A 267 -62.79 -35.34 20.05
C GLU A 267 -62.11 -34.85 18.77
N GLU A 268 -62.54 -35.34 17.60
CA GLU A 268 -62.24 -34.82 16.27
C GLU A 268 -62.72 -33.38 16.12
N GLN A 269 -63.95 -33.01 16.50
CA GLN A 269 -64.34 -31.59 16.39
C GLN A 269 -63.49 -30.67 17.25
N LYS A 270 -62.97 -31.17 18.38
CA LYS A 270 -62.08 -30.40 19.24
C LYS A 270 -60.66 -30.37 18.70
N LYS A 271 -60.13 -31.50 18.21
CA LYS A 271 -58.84 -31.62 17.52
C LYS A 271 -58.82 -30.83 16.22
N MET A 272 -59.91 -30.82 15.45
CA MET A 272 -60.09 -30.10 14.20
C MET A 272 -60.20 -28.60 14.45
N LYS A 273 -60.95 -28.16 15.48
CA LYS A 273 -60.92 -26.74 15.89
C LYS A 273 -59.54 -26.31 16.35
N GLN A 274 -58.84 -27.15 17.12
CA GLN A 274 -57.49 -26.86 17.59
C GLN A 274 -56.48 -26.88 16.44
N ALA A 275 -56.58 -27.82 15.50
CA ALA A 275 -55.73 -27.91 14.31
C ALA A 275 -55.95 -26.72 13.39
N VAL A 276 -57.21 -26.31 13.17
CA VAL A 276 -57.52 -25.09 12.44
C VAL A 276 -56.96 -23.86 13.15
N GLU A 277 -57.08 -23.76 14.48
CA GLU A 277 -56.51 -22.65 15.25
C GLU A 277 -54.97 -22.65 15.23
N GLU A 278 -54.34 -23.83 15.30
CA GLU A 278 -52.89 -24.01 15.17
C GLU A 278 -52.41 -23.69 13.74
N GLU A 279 -53.15 -24.07 12.70
CA GLU A 279 -52.86 -23.73 11.30
C GLU A 279 -53.00 -22.21 11.05
N TYR A 280 -54.03 -21.57 11.62
CA TYR A 280 -54.18 -20.12 11.59
C TYR A 280 -53.05 -19.39 12.32
N LEU A 281 -52.59 -19.93 13.46
CA LEU A 281 -51.45 -19.37 14.18
C LEU A 281 -50.14 -19.58 13.42
N TRP A 282 -49.94 -20.76 12.82
CA TRP A 282 -48.75 -21.08 12.05
C TRP A 282 -48.64 -20.21 10.78
N LYS A 283 -49.72 -20.07 10.00
CA LYS A 283 -49.77 -19.14 8.85
C LYS A 283 -49.48 -17.69 9.26
N ARG A 284 -49.93 -17.27 10.44
CA ARG A 284 -49.66 -15.93 10.96
C ARG A 284 -48.20 -15.75 11.39
N GLU A 285 -47.61 -16.76 12.02
CA GLU A 285 -46.19 -16.74 12.41
C GLU A 285 -45.25 -16.83 11.20
N GLU A 286 -45.67 -17.49 10.13
CA GLU A 286 -44.97 -17.55 8.83
C GLU A 286 -45.06 -16.20 8.11
N GLU A 287 -46.25 -15.61 7.97
CA GLU A 287 -46.41 -14.24 7.44
C GLU A 287 -45.57 -13.25 8.27
N GLU A 288 -45.63 -13.28 9.61
CA GLU A 288 -44.81 -12.39 10.46
C GLU A 288 -43.30 -12.60 10.24
N GLN A 289 -42.83 -13.83 9.98
CA GLN A 289 -41.42 -14.10 9.64
C GLN A 289 -41.04 -13.57 8.26
N GLU A 290 -41.87 -13.79 7.23
CA GLU A 290 -41.64 -13.24 5.88
C GLU A 290 -41.56 -11.72 5.92
N TRP A 291 -42.47 -11.06 6.65
CA TRP A 291 -42.43 -9.61 6.85
C TRP A 291 -41.16 -9.14 7.57
N GLU A 292 -40.69 -9.87 8.59
CA GLU A 292 -39.44 -9.55 9.29
C GLU A 292 -38.20 -9.72 8.37
N GLU A 293 -38.19 -10.77 7.54
CA GLU A 293 -37.14 -11.02 6.55
C GLU A 293 -37.13 -9.96 5.44
N GLU A 294 -38.30 -9.57 4.93
CA GLU A 294 -38.44 -8.50 3.93
C GLU A 294 -37.98 -7.15 4.51
N GLU A 295 -38.36 -6.81 5.75
CA GLU A 295 -37.88 -5.59 6.43
C GLU A 295 -36.37 -5.61 6.67
N GLU A 296 -35.79 -6.76 7.02
CA GLU A 296 -34.34 -6.91 7.17
C GLU A 296 -33.63 -6.75 5.82
N TRP A 297 -34.17 -7.36 4.76
CA TRP A 297 -33.66 -7.25 3.40
C TRP A 297 -33.71 -5.81 2.88
N GLU A 298 -34.84 -5.11 3.03
CA GLU A 298 -34.96 -3.69 2.67
C GLU A 298 -33.94 -2.82 3.43
N ARG A 299 -33.72 -3.11 4.71
CA ARG A 299 -32.76 -2.39 5.56
C ARG A 299 -31.33 -2.61 5.06
N GLU A 300 -30.97 -3.86 4.74
CA GLU A 300 -29.67 -4.18 4.17
C GLU A 300 -29.47 -3.49 2.81
N GLU A 301 -30.48 -3.48 1.95
CA GLU A 301 -30.41 -2.87 0.64
C GLU A 301 -30.26 -1.35 0.72
N GLN A 302 -31.00 -0.69 1.62
CA GLN A 302 -30.81 0.72 1.92
C GLN A 302 -29.39 1.04 2.44
N GLU A 303 -28.83 0.17 3.30
CA GLU A 303 -27.45 0.33 3.77
C GLU A 303 -26.43 0.15 2.64
N LYS A 304 -26.61 -0.84 1.75
CA LYS A 304 -25.76 -1.05 0.57
C LYS A 304 -25.78 0.18 -0.35
N GLN A 305 -26.96 0.70 -0.67
CA GLN A 305 -27.12 1.93 -1.47
C GLN A 305 -26.41 3.11 -0.82
N ARG A 306 -26.45 3.22 0.51
CA ARG A 306 -25.74 4.27 1.25
C ARG A 306 -24.22 4.17 1.07
N TYR A 307 -23.64 2.97 1.20
CA TYR A 307 -22.19 2.78 1.00
C TYR A 307 -21.77 3.03 -0.45
N PHE A 308 -22.59 2.60 -1.40
CA PHE A 308 -22.37 2.82 -2.82
C PHE A 308 -22.40 4.30 -3.19
N SER A 309 -23.44 5.02 -2.75
CA SER A 309 -23.56 6.48 -2.93
C SER A 309 -22.38 7.22 -2.29
N GLN A 310 -21.96 6.79 -1.10
CA GLN A 310 -20.77 7.35 -0.46
C GLN A 310 -19.51 7.12 -1.29
N PHE A 311 -19.30 5.92 -1.83
CA PHE A 311 -18.16 5.59 -2.69
C PHE A 311 -18.14 6.48 -3.93
N LEU A 312 -19.26 6.56 -4.66
CA LEU A 312 -19.39 7.40 -5.84
C LEU A 312 -19.15 8.89 -5.54
N SER A 313 -19.67 9.39 -4.41
CA SER A 313 -19.43 10.77 -3.98
C SER A 313 -17.95 11.08 -3.79
N GLN A 314 -17.16 10.14 -3.27
CA GLN A 314 -15.71 10.32 -3.12
C GLN A 314 -14.99 10.21 -4.47
N MET A 315 -15.45 9.31 -5.36
CA MET A 315 -14.91 9.18 -6.72
C MET A 315 -15.04 10.49 -7.52
N LEU A 316 -16.17 11.20 -7.37
CA LEU A 316 -16.39 12.50 -8.01
C LEU A 316 -15.42 13.60 -7.54
N ARG A 317 -14.74 13.42 -6.40
CA ARG A 317 -13.73 14.37 -5.90
C ARG A 317 -12.36 14.18 -6.56
N LEU A 318 -12.16 13.09 -7.29
CA LEU A 318 -10.87 12.76 -7.94
C LEU A 318 -10.68 13.53 -9.24
N GLY A 319 -10.53 14.85 -9.16
CA GLY A 319 -10.44 15.74 -10.33
C GLY A 319 -9.23 15.53 -11.25
N HIS A 320 -8.23 14.74 -10.82
CA HIS A 320 -7.04 14.42 -11.62
C HIS A 320 -7.00 12.97 -12.14
N LEU A 321 -8.08 12.21 -11.93
CA LEU A 321 -8.17 10.81 -12.35
C LEU A 321 -8.19 10.71 -13.89
N LYS A 322 -7.25 9.95 -14.44
CA LYS A 322 -7.10 9.73 -15.89
C LYS A 322 -7.36 8.29 -16.30
N LYS A 323 -7.15 7.36 -15.37
CA LYS A 323 -7.33 5.91 -15.58
C LYS A 323 -8.17 5.37 -14.45
N LEU A 324 -9.29 4.75 -14.81
CA LEU A 324 -10.16 4.04 -13.89
C LEU A 324 -10.37 2.63 -14.44
N TYR A 325 -10.09 1.63 -13.61
CA TYR A 325 -10.40 0.24 -13.86
C TYR A 325 -11.21 -0.28 -12.69
N LEU A 326 -12.43 -0.74 -12.97
CA LEU A 326 -13.33 -1.36 -12.00
C LEU A 326 -13.72 -2.72 -12.56
N GLU A 327 -13.35 -3.79 -11.85
CA GLU A 327 -13.76 -5.14 -12.18
C GLU A 327 -14.84 -5.58 -11.19
N SER A 328 -16.09 -5.40 -11.62
CA SER A 328 -17.29 -5.79 -10.88
C SER A 328 -18.43 -6.05 -11.88
N PRO A 329 -19.21 -7.13 -11.71
CA PRO A 329 -20.39 -7.39 -12.53
C PRO A 329 -21.44 -6.28 -12.48
N SER A 330 -21.50 -5.51 -11.39
CA SER A 330 -22.60 -4.57 -11.09
C SER A 330 -22.32 -3.12 -11.49
N PHE A 331 -21.18 -2.84 -12.12
CA PHE A 331 -20.80 -1.51 -12.60
C PHE A 331 -20.62 -1.45 -14.14
N LEU A 332 -20.86 -2.56 -14.83
CA LEU A 332 -20.93 -2.67 -16.29
C LEU A 332 -22.39 -2.82 -16.70
#